data_AF-A0A1V5N9B0-F1
#
_entry.id   AF-A0A1V5N9B0-F1
#
_cell.length_a   1.000
_cell.length_b   1.000
_cell.length_c   1.000
_cell.angle_alpha   90.00
_cell.angle_beta   90.00
_cell.angle_gamma   90.00
#
_symmetry.space_group_name_H-M   'P 1'
#
loop_
_entity.id
_entity.type
_entity.pdbx_description
1 polymer ?
#
loop_
_entity_poly.entity_id
_entity_poly.type
_entity_poly.pdbx_seq_one_letter_code
_entity_poly.pdbx_strand_id
1 'polypeptide(L)'
;MKNNILTLLFSLFILSIVNGQIKPKETNDFYDNDTLFSLGKVTVEIAGEIANPGPVDFSQLPLHQEIVKEALLNEKGDTAFVGAYRYDGYSLYDILNDRVIQKKNEKEFNPIIDLYVEVENDKGEKVVFSWGEIYYPINRHKIIIAMQVMRIVPSKTKDLWPLPTGCKVVAATDLLTERNIYNPVKITVKSYPKSFTVTRDMEDLYSNEIKIYKKEQQLSTFTGFPSKNIPLIYHSVFYGKGRGIHGISTFNGMSVKELLWPYFSRNKSNIRQALILVVAKDGYRSVFTYSEVFNRNDFQDFLLNDRSDDKKNGAFSIFPAPDFFSDRAVKGITAIYLTE
;
A
#
# COMPACT_ATOMS: atom_id res chain seq x y z
N MET A 1 -19.29 -22.24 -84.55
CA MET A 1 -20.22 -21.10 -84.39
C MET A 1 -20.30 -20.76 -82.91
N LYS A 2 -20.39 -19.45 -82.64
CA LYS A 2 -20.18 -18.70 -81.40
C LYS A 2 -21.09 -19.03 -80.19
N ASN A 3 -20.57 -18.68 -79.01
CA ASN A 3 -21.25 -18.14 -77.79
C ASN A 3 -21.97 -19.15 -76.86
N ASN A 4 -21.91 -19.15 -75.52
CA ASN A 4 -21.64 -18.15 -74.45
C ASN A 4 -21.19 -18.86 -73.13
N ILE A 5 -20.18 -18.41 -72.39
CA ILE A 5 -20.22 -17.50 -71.19
C ILE A 5 -21.11 -18.08 -70.05
N LEU A 6 -20.49 -18.74 -69.05
CA LEU A 6 -20.12 -18.21 -67.71
C LEU A 6 -21.31 -17.95 -66.77
N THR A 7 -21.54 -18.82 -65.78
CA THR A 7 -21.82 -18.37 -64.40
C THR A 7 -21.44 -19.47 -63.39
N LEU A 8 -20.46 -19.12 -62.56
CA LEU A 8 -19.96 -19.84 -61.40
C LEU A 8 -20.89 -19.52 -60.22
N LEU A 9 -21.36 -20.51 -59.46
CA LEU A 9 -21.88 -20.27 -58.10
C LEU A 9 -21.51 -21.45 -57.19
N PHE A 10 -20.44 -21.21 -56.46
CA PHE A 10 -19.99 -21.95 -55.29
C PHE A 10 -21.05 -21.86 -54.18
N SER A 11 -21.50 -23.00 -53.65
CA SER A 11 -22.17 -23.07 -52.35
C SER A 11 -21.35 -23.96 -51.42
N LEU A 12 -20.36 -23.34 -50.78
CA LEU A 12 -19.66 -23.85 -49.60
C LEU A 12 -20.67 -23.85 -48.44
N PHE A 13 -21.14 -25.03 -48.02
CA PHE A 13 -21.86 -25.18 -46.76
C PHE A 13 -20.81 -25.19 -45.64
N ILE A 14 -20.56 -24.01 -45.07
CA ILE A 14 -19.73 -23.85 -43.87
C ILE A 14 -20.57 -24.34 -42.67
N LEU A 15 -20.08 -25.40 -42.00
CA LEU A 15 -20.45 -25.72 -40.63
C LEU A 15 -20.11 -24.52 -39.74
N SER A 16 -21.10 -23.69 -39.41
CA SER A 16 -21.05 -22.84 -38.25
C SER A 16 -21.66 -23.59 -37.07
N ILE A 17 -20.82 -24.44 -36.44
CA ILE A 17 -21.04 -24.82 -35.05
C ILE A 17 -20.82 -23.53 -34.24
N VAL A 18 -21.89 -22.78 -34.03
CA VAL A 18 -21.96 -21.79 -32.96
C VAL A 18 -21.96 -22.60 -31.68
N ASN A 19 -20.76 -22.89 -31.17
CA ASN A 19 -20.59 -23.22 -29.76
C ASN A 19 -21.01 -21.96 -28.99
N GLY A 20 -22.29 -21.85 -28.70
CA GLY A 20 -22.79 -21.00 -27.63
C GLY A 20 -22.10 -21.49 -26.36
N GLN A 21 -21.00 -20.83 -25.99
CA GLN A 21 -20.34 -21.09 -24.72
C GLN A 21 -21.38 -20.88 -23.63
N ILE A 22 -21.62 -21.97 -22.92
CA ILE A 22 -22.40 -22.07 -21.70
C ILE A 22 -22.00 -20.90 -20.81
N LYS A 23 -22.95 -20.00 -20.50
CA LYS A 23 -22.78 -19.03 -19.42
C LYS A 23 -22.35 -19.82 -18.19
N PRO A 24 -21.21 -19.53 -17.55
CA PRO A 24 -20.89 -20.16 -16.28
C PRO A 24 -22.08 -19.90 -15.35
N LYS A 25 -22.56 -20.99 -14.77
CA LYS A 25 -23.57 -21.02 -13.71
C LYS A 25 -23.29 -19.88 -12.74
N GLU A 26 -24.29 -19.04 -12.46
CA GLU A 26 -24.21 -17.95 -11.48
C GLU A 26 -23.65 -18.52 -10.18
N THR A 27 -22.36 -18.26 -9.92
CA THR A 27 -21.77 -18.52 -8.63
C THR A 27 -22.32 -17.46 -7.68
N ASN A 28 -22.26 -17.72 -6.36
CA ASN A 28 -22.62 -16.68 -5.39
C ASN A 28 -21.59 -15.53 -5.36
N ASP A 29 -20.52 -15.62 -6.16
CA ASP A 29 -19.48 -14.62 -6.23
C ASP A 29 -19.83 -13.55 -7.27
N PHE A 30 -20.31 -12.41 -6.78
CA PHE A 30 -20.62 -11.25 -7.63
C PHE A 30 -19.38 -10.67 -8.35
N TYR A 31 -18.17 -11.09 -7.96
CA TYR A 31 -16.90 -10.68 -8.54
C TYR A 31 -16.36 -11.69 -9.56
N ASP A 32 -17.13 -12.73 -9.89
CA ASP A 32 -16.84 -13.72 -10.94
C ASP A 32 -17.90 -13.65 -12.06
N ASN A 33 -18.12 -12.43 -12.58
CA ASN A 33 -19.27 -12.12 -13.42
C ASN A 33 -18.93 -11.68 -14.86
N ASP A 34 -17.64 -11.73 -15.23
CA ASP A 34 -17.16 -11.45 -16.59
C ASP A 34 -15.99 -12.39 -16.95
N THR A 35 -15.40 -12.23 -18.12
CA THR A 35 -14.25 -13.01 -18.58
C THR A 35 -12.96 -12.55 -17.88
N LEU A 36 -12.14 -13.50 -17.43
CA LEU A 36 -10.80 -13.23 -16.91
C LEU A 36 -9.79 -13.10 -18.07
N PHE A 37 -9.07 -11.99 -18.12
CA PHE A 37 -8.09 -11.68 -19.17
C PHE A 37 -6.66 -11.73 -18.60
N SER A 38 -5.71 -12.23 -19.39
CA SER A 38 -4.29 -12.16 -19.05
C SER A 38 -3.73 -10.77 -19.32
N LEU A 39 -2.92 -10.26 -18.40
CA LEU A 39 -2.16 -9.01 -18.50
C LEU A 39 -0.74 -9.21 -19.08
N GLY A 40 -0.43 -10.41 -19.55
CA GLY A 40 0.88 -10.76 -20.12
C GLY A 40 1.85 -11.37 -19.11
N LYS A 41 3.15 -11.17 -19.35
CA LYS A 41 4.25 -11.68 -18.52
C LYS A 41 5.07 -10.51 -17.99
N VAL A 42 5.67 -10.71 -16.82
CA VAL A 42 6.57 -9.75 -16.20
C VAL A 42 7.81 -10.47 -15.67
N THR A 43 8.94 -9.78 -15.70
CA THR A 43 10.18 -10.21 -15.04
C THR A 43 10.57 -9.12 -14.06
N VAL A 44 10.79 -9.50 -12.81
CA VAL A 44 11.12 -8.57 -11.73
C VAL A 44 12.42 -8.98 -11.07
N GLU A 45 13.32 -8.02 -10.88
CA GLU A 45 14.53 -8.19 -10.09
C GLU A 45 14.35 -7.57 -8.70
N ILE A 46 14.82 -8.25 -7.65
CA ILE A 46 14.87 -7.72 -6.30
C ILE A 46 16.32 -7.35 -5.96
N ALA A 47 16.52 -6.13 -5.48
CA ALA A 47 17.82 -5.58 -5.11
C ALA A 47 17.73 -4.72 -3.83
N GLY A 48 18.83 -4.05 -3.50
CA GLY A 48 18.91 -3.10 -2.38
C GLY A 48 19.53 -3.70 -1.12
N GLU A 49 18.96 -3.37 0.03
CA GLU A 49 19.43 -3.75 1.36
C GLU A 49 19.07 -5.21 1.72
N ILE A 50 19.53 -6.15 0.89
CA ILE A 50 19.34 -7.60 1.01
C ILE A 50 20.61 -8.38 0.63
N ALA A 51 20.83 -9.52 1.27
CA ALA A 51 22.01 -10.37 1.04
C ALA A 51 21.90 -11.27 -0.20
N ASN A 52 20.68 -11.56 -0.65
CA ASN A 52 20.37 -12.46 -1.76
C ASN A 52 19.53 -11.79 -2.86
N PRO A 53 20.08 -10.78 -3.57
CA PRO A 53 19.42 -10.15 -4.71
C PRO A 53 19.27 -11.13 -5.88
N GLY A 54 18.34 -10.84 -6.77
CA GLY A 54 18.13 -11.64 -7.98
C GLY A 54 16.68 -11.63 -8.49
N PRO A 55 16.39 -12.44 -9.51
CA PRO A 55 15.06 -12.49 -10.11
C PRO A 55 14.02 -13.08 -9.15
N VAL A 56 12.76 -12.73 -9.40
CA VAL A 56 11.59 -13.37 -8.79
C VAL A 56 11.21 -14.60 -9.60
N ASP A 57 11.10 -15.76 -8.93
CA ASP A 57 10.49 -16.95 -9.52
C ASP A 57 9.00 -17.00 -9.17
N PHE A 58 8.18 -16.44 -10.06
CA PHE A 58 6.73 -16.41 -9.89
C PHE A 58 6.08 -17.80 -9.92
N SER A 59 6.75 -18.83 -10.46
CA SER A 59 6.18 -20.18 -10.57
C SER A 59 5.97 -20.87 -9.23
N GLN A 60 6.66 -20.40 -8.19
CA GLN A 60 6.62 -20.96 -6.84
C GLN A 60 5.69 -20.17 -5.90
N LEU A 61 5.11 -19.05 -6.37
CA LEU A 61 4.33 -18.15 -5.52
C LEU A 61 2.83 -18.43 -5.64
N PRO A 62 2.07 -18.29 -4.55
CA PRO A 62 0.62 -18.38 -4.60
C PRO A 62 0.01 -17.19 -5.35
N LEU A 63 -1.06 -17.46 -6.09
CA LEU A 63 -1.87 -16.43 -6.73
C LEU A 63 -2.92 -15.92 -5.74
N HIS A 64 -3.06 -14.60 -5.64
CA HIS A 64 -4.03 -13.91 -4.80
C HIS A 64 -4.99 -13.09 -5.63
N GLN A 65 -6.21 -12.91 -5.12
CA GLN A 65 -7.25 -12.13 -5.78
C GLN A 65 -7.55 -10.86 -4.98
N GLU A 66 -7.63 -9.73 -5.68
CA GLU A 66 -7.94 -8.43 -5.09
C GLU A 66 -9.02 -7.70 -5.89
N ILE A 67 -9.97 -7.12 -5.17
CA ILE A 67 -11.10 -6.38 -5.74
C ILE A 67 -10.82 -4.89 -5.56
N VAL A 68 -10.76 -4.16 -6.66
CA VAL A 68 -10.29 -2.77 -6.66
C VAL A 68 -11.20 -1.88 -7.47
N LYS A 69 -11.53 -0.72 -6.88
CA LYS A 69 -12.07 0.44 -7.60
C LYS A 69 -10.88 1.31 -7.96
N GLU A 70 -10.61 1.46 -9.26
CA GLU A 70 -9.55 2.34 -9.72
C GLU A 70 -10.06 3.78 -9.83
N ALA A 71 -9.29 4.69 -9.25
CA ALA A 71 -9.55 6.11 -9.29
C ALA A 71 -8.23 6.87 -9.29
N LEU A 72 -8.13 7.90 -10.12
CA LEU A 72 -6.93 8.71 -10.30
C LEU A 72 -7.23 10.17 -10.02
N LEU A 73 -6.18 10.96 -9.75
CA LEU A 73 -6.28 12.41 -9.73
C LEU A 73 -6.27 12.93 -11.17
N ASN A 74 -7.26 13.75 -11.52
CA ASN A 74 -7.24 14.52 -12.76
C ASN A 74 -6.28 15.73 -12.66
N GLU A 75 -6.14 16.50 -13.73
CA GLU A 75 -5.24 17.67 -13.78
C GLU A 75 -5.63 18.78 -12.78
N LYS A 76 -6.91 18.83 -12.38
CA LYS A 76 -7.43 19.79 -11.39
C LYS A 76 -7.23 19.30 -9.94
N GLY A 77 -6.77 18.07 -9.75
CA GLY A 77 -6.64 17.43 -8.43
C GLY A 77 -7.92 16.79 -7.90
N ASP A 78 -8.97 16.70 -8.71
CA ASP A 78 -10.20 15.96 -8.37
C ASP A 78 -10.02 14.48 -8.65
N THR A 79 -10.79 13.66 -7.92
CA THR A 79 -10.85 12.22 -8.12
C THR A 79 -11.68 11.88 -9.35
N ALA A 80 -11.11 11.11 -10.27
CA ALA A 80 -11.78 10.56 -11.44
C ALA A 80 -11.84 9.03 -11.33
N PHE A 81 -13.04 8.46 -11.42
CA PHE A 81 -13.23 7.01 -11.45
C PHE A 81 -12.78 6.44 -12.80
N VAL A 82 -12.08 5.30 -12.76
CA VAL A 82 -11.54 4.62 -13.95
C VAL A 82 -12.30 3.33 -14.23
N GLY A 83 -12.60 2.54 -13.18
CA GLY A 83 -13.34 1.31 -13.30
C GLY A 83 -13.28 0.44 -12.04
N ALA A 84 -13.99 -0.67 -12.07
CA ALA A 84 -13.99 -1.67 -11.01
C ALA A 84 -13.55 -3.02 -11.56
N TYR A 85 -12.59 -3.66 -10.89
CA TYR A 85 -11.92 -4.86 -11.39
C TYR A 85 -11.66 -5.86 -10.27
N ARG A 86 -11.61 -7.13 -10.66
CA ARG A 86 -10.90 -8.18 -9.92
C ARG A 86 -9.54 -8.38 -10.57
N TYR A 87 -8.49 -8.39 -9.77
CA TYR A 87 -7.13 -8.66 -10.20
C TYR A 87 -6.63 -9.93 -9.54
N ASP A 88 -5.97 -10.79 -10.32
CA ASP A 88 -5.32 -11.98 -9.81
C ASP A 88 -3.80 -11.83 -10.04
N GLY A 89 -2.98 -12.03 -9.00
CA GLY A 89 -1.56 -11.73 -9.04
C GLY A 89 -0.75 -12.23 -7.85
N TYR A 90 0.54 -11.92 -7.83
CA TYR A 90 1.47 -12.36 -6.79
C TYR A 90 1.74 -11.25 -5.80
N SER A 91 1.62 -11.52 -4.50
CA SER A 91 1.72 -10.48 -3.49
C SER A 91 3.17 -10.05 -3.23
N LEU A 92 3.40 -8.76 -2.93
CA LEU A 92 4.72 -8.29 -2.50
C LEU A 92 5.20 -9.01 -1.24
N TYR A 93 4.27 -9.41 -0.36
CA TYR A 93 4.57 -10.21 0.82
C TYR A 93 5.26 -11.52 0.44
N ASP A 94 4.69 -12.31 -0.48
CA ASP A 94 5.28 -13.59 -0.90
C ASP A 94 6.58 -13.40 -1.69
N ILE A 95 6.58 -12.41 -2.60
CA ILE A 95 7.75 -12.07 -3.44
C ILE A 95 9.00 -11.75 -2.60
N LEU A 96 8.82 -11.09 -1.46
CA LEU A 96 9.89 -10.64 -0.58
C LEU A 96 10.22 -11.62 0.56
N ASN A 97 9.37 -12.64 0.81
CA ASN A 97 9.44 -13.47 2.01
C ASN A 97 10.77 -14.24 2.16
N ASP A 98 11.37 -14.65 1.04
CA ASP A 98 12.62 -15.40 1.04
C ASP A 98 13.87 -14.51 0.93
N ARG A 99 13.70 -13.18 1.03
CA ARG A 99 14.80 -12.21 0.96
C ARG A 99 15.35 -11.93 2.35
N VAL A 100 16.67 -12.07 2.46
CA VAL A 100 17.41 -11.86 3.71
C VAL A 100 17.79 -10.40 3.79
N ILE A 101 17.17 -9.67 4.71
CA ILE A 101 17.44 -8.26 4.96
C ILE A 101 18.90 -8.04 5.39
N GLN A 102 19.55 -7.06 4.75
CA GLN A 102 20.89 -6.59 5.11
C GLN A 102 20.89 -5.06 5.10
N LYS A 103 20.46 -4.46 6.22
CA LYS A 103 20.27 -3.01 6.31
C LYS A 103 21.60 -2.27 6.27
N LYS A 104 21.66 -1.17 5.52
CA LYS A 104 22.83 -0.28 5.55
C LYS A 104 23.02 0.39 6.92
N ASN A 105 21.92 0.63 7.63
CA ASN A 105 21.90 1.32 8.92
C ASN A 105 21.73 0.38 10.13
N GLU A 106 21.93 -0.94 9.97
CA GLU A 106 21.71 -1.95 11.03
C GLU A 106 22.42 -1.61 12.35
N LYS A 107 23.66 -1.10 12.24
CA LYS A 107 24.47 -0.68 13.40
C LYS A 107 23.86 0.48 14.18
N GLU A 108 23.19 1.39 13.48
CA GLU A 108 22.52 2.55 14.08
C GLU A 108 21.13 2.15 14.60
N PHE A 109 20.34 1.49 13.76
CA PHE A 109 18.97 1.11 14.04
C PHE A 109 18.69 -0.28 13.46
N ASN A 110 18.66 -1.27 14.34
CA ASN A 110 18.44 -2.67 13.98
C ASN A 110 16.98 -3.01 13.56
N PRO A 111 15.92 -2.45 14.19
CA PRO A 111 14.54 -2.80 13.83
C PRO A 111 14.23 -2.55 12.35
N ILE A 112 13.38 -3.39 11.76
CA ILE A 112 13.02 -3.33 10.33
C ILE A 112 11.86 -2.37 10.03
N ILE A 113 11.35 -1.66 11.04
CA ILE A 113 10.21 -0.75 10.92
C ILE A 113 10.53 0.58 10.24
N ASP A 114 11.80 0.85 9.95
CA ASP A 114 12.24 1.99 9.11
C ASP A 114 12.59 1.57 7.67
N LEU A 115 12.24 0.34 7.27
CA LEU A 115 12.38 -0.14 5.91
C LEU A 115 11.17 0.24 5.06
N TYR A 116 11.42 0.38 3.76
CA TYR A 116 10.44 0.49 2.72
C TYR A 116 10.96 -0.18 1.44
N VAL A 117 10.06 -0.43 0.49
CA VAL A 117 10.41 -0.91 -0.83
C VAL A 117 10.02 0.13 -1.87
N GLU A 118 10.87 0.29 -2.87
CA GLU A 118 10.61 1.07 -4.08
C GLU A 118 10.39 0.10 -5.23
N VAL A 119 9.23 0.20 -5.88
CA VAL A 119 8.93 -0.55 -7.10
C VAL A 119 9.09 0.40 -8.29
N GLU A 120 9.91 0.00 -9.24
CA GLU A 120 10.23 0.74 -10.46
C GLU A 120 9.76 -0.03 -11.69
N ASN A 121 9.21 0.67 -12.68
CA ASN A 121 8.79 0.07 -13.95
C ASN A 121 9.78 0.29 -15.10
N ASP A 122 9.45 -0.29 -16.25
CA ASP A 122 10.20 -0.20 -17.52
C ASP A 122 10.36 1.24 -18.08
N LYS A 123 9.66 2.21 -17.50
CA LYS A 123 9.73 3.64 -17.84
C LYS A 123 10.42 4.49 -16.76
N GLY A 124 10.89 3.87 -15.68
CA GLY A 124 11.51 4.55 -14.55
C GLY A 124 10.51 5.24 -13.60
N GLU A 125 9.20 5.01 -13.75
CA GLU A 125 8.21 5.45 -12.77
C GLU A 125 8.36 4.65 -11.48
N LYS A 126 8.22 5.31 -10.34
CA LYS A 126 8.48 4.73 -9.02
C LYS A 126 7.29 4.91 -8.09
N VAL A 127 7.05 3.88 -7.29
CA VAL A 127 6.10 3.90 -6.17
C VAL A 127 6.72 3.25 -4.94
N VAL A 128 6.28 3.64 -3.75
CA VAL A 128 6.81 3.11 -2.49
C VAL A 128 5.74 2.46 -1.62
N PHE A 129 6.18 1.45 -0.87
CA PHE A 129 5.41 0.73 0.15
C PHE A 129 6.29 0.59 1.39
N SER A 130 5.76 0.88 2.58
CA SER A 130 6.53 0.70 3.81
C SER A 130 6.66 -0.81 4.08
N TRP A 131 7.75 -1.23 4.71
CA TRP A 131 7.87 -2.63 5.15
C TRP A 131 6.73 -3.00 6.09
N GLY A 132 6.35 -2.00 6.87
CA GLY A 132 5.16 -1.93 7.65
C GLY A 132 3.90 -2.33 6.88
N GLU A 133 3.58 -1.69 5.76
CA GLU A 133 2.39 -1.93 4.95
C GLU A 133 2.32 -3.36 4.36
N ILE A 134 3.47 -4.04 4.24
CA ILE A 134 3.57 -5.39 3.65
C ILE A 134 3.44 -6.48 4.73
N TYR A 135 4.13 -6.34 5.86
CA TYR A 135 4.30 -7.44 6.82
C TYR A 135 3.50 -7.30 8.12
N TYR A 136 3.03 -6.09 8.45
CA TYR A 136 2.35 -5.83 9.72
C TYR A 136 0.83 -5.93 9.67
N PRO A 137 0.11 -5.70 8.55
CA PRO A 137 -1.34 -5.78 8.56
C PRO A 137 -1.84 -7.20 8.81
N ILE A 138 -3.08 -7.29 9.29
CA ILE A 138 -3.82 -8.56 9.39
C ILE A 138 -3.99 -9.19 7.99
N ASN A 139 -4.23 -8.35 6.98
CA ASN A 139 -4.42 -8.74 5.59
C ASN A 139 -3.14 -8.43 4.78
N ARG A 140 -2.26 -9.43 4.63
CA ARG A 140 -0.87 -9.23 4.14
C ARG A 140 -0.70 -9.21 2.62
N HIS A 141 -1.68 -9.70 1.87
CA HIS A 141 -1.56 -9.92 0.42
C HIS A 141 -2.21 -8.82 -0.42
N LYS A 142 -2.43 -7.63 0.17
CA LYS A 142 -3.18 -6.51 -0.44
C LYS A 142 -2.41 -5.69 -1.47
N ILE A 143 -1.12 -5.93 -1.62
CA ILE A 143 -0.30 -5.31 -2.65
C ILE A 143 0.21 -6.43 -3.56
N ILE A 144 -0.26 -6.47 -4.80
CA ILE A 144 0.06 -7.52 -5.76
C ILE A 144 0.70 -6.97 -7.03
N ILE A 145 1.45 -7.80 -7.72
CA ILE A 145 1.73 -7.65 -9.15
C ILE A 145 0.67 -8.45 -9.90
N ALA A 146 -0.30 -7.74 -10.47
CA ALA A 146 -1.43 -8.34 -11.17
C ALA A 146 -1.00 -8.93 -12.52
N MET A 147 -1.40 -10.18 -12.73
CA MET A 147 -1.13 -10.97 -13.94
C MET A 147 -2.39 -11.21 -14.77
N GLN A 148 -3.55 -11.07 -14.14
CA GLN A 148 -4.86 -11.23 -14.76
C GLN A 148 -5.82 -10.18 -14.24
N VAL A 149 -6.84 -9.88 -15.03
CA VAL A 149 -7.88 -8.89 -14.71
C VAL A 149 -9.24 -9.34 -15.22
N MET A 150 -10.27 -9.04 -14.46
CA MET A 150 -11.67 -9.17 -14.85
C MET A 150 -12.38 -7.87 -14.50
N ARG A 151 -13.37 -7.44 -15.32
CA ARG A 151 -14.26 -6.34 -14.93
C ARG A 151 -15.22 -6.80 -13.85
N ILE A 152 -15.61 -5.89 -12.98
CA ILE A 152 -16.80 -6.08 -12.16
C ILE A 152 -17.92 -5.31 -12.84
N VAL A 153 -18.80 -6.04 -13.55
CA VAL A 153 -19.86 -5.42 -14.34
C VAL A 153 -21.09 -5.15 -13.46
N PRO A 154 -21.54 -3.88 -13.30
CA PRO A 154 -22.72 -3.58 -12.50
C PRO A 154 -23.98 -4.22 -13.10
N SER A 155 -24.83 -4.80 -12.25
CA SER A 155 -25.98 -5.59 -12.73
C SER A 155 -27.02 -4.77 -13.51
N LYS A 156 -27.20 -3.48 -13.19
CA LYS A 156 -28.21 -2.60 -13.80
C LYS A 156 -27.69 -1.81 -14.99
N THR A 157 -26.59 -1.07 -14.82
CA THR A 157 -26.06 -0.19 -15.87
C THR A 157 -25.28 -0.95 -16.93
N LYS A 158 -24.74 -2.12 -16.58
CA LYS A 158 -23.92 -2.96 -17.47
C LYS A 158 -22.68 -2.22 -18.00
N ASP A 159 -22.17 -1.25 -17.25
CA ASP A 159 -21.01 -0.46 -17.65
C ASP A 159 -19.79 -1.37 -17.86
N LEU A 160 -19.12 -1.19 -19.01
CA LEU A 160 -17.93 -1.94 -19.39
C LEU A 160 -16.71 -1.02 -19.37
N TRP A 161 -16.06 -0.93 -18.22
CA TRP A 161 -14.86 -0.11 -18.06
C TRP A 161 -13.69 -0.60 -18.93
N PRO A 162 -12.79 0.28 -19.41
CA PRO A 162 -11.64 -0.15 -20.21
C PRO A 162 -10.75 -1.13 -19.43
N LEU A 163 -10.41 -2.28 -20.01
CA LEU A 163 -9.51 -3.21 -19.35
C LEU A 163 -8.06 -2.70 -19.37
N PRO A 164 -7.31 -2.84 -18.28
CA PRO A 164 -5.86 -2.73 -18.29
C PRO A 164 -5.26 -3.73 -19.30
N THR A 165 -4.16 -3.33 -19.95
CA THR A 165 -3.54 -4.10 -21.05
C THR A 165 -2.16 -4.67 -20.71
N GLY A 166 -1.65 -4.41 -19.51
CA GLY A 166 -0.33 -4.87 -19.07
C GLY A 166 -0.30 -5.19 -17.58
N CYS A 167 0.67 -6.02 -17.19
CA CYS A 167 0.90 -6.35 -15.79
C CYS A 167 1.11 -5.05 -15.01
N LYS A 168 0.62 -4.97 -13.78
CA LYS A 168 0.72 -3.74 -12.98
C LYS A 168 0.77 -4.04 -11.50
N VAL A 169 1.37 -3.13 -10.75
CA VAL A 169 1.20 -3.11 -9.30
C VAL A 169 -0.26 -2.77 -9.01
N VAL A 170 -0.84 -3.41 -8.01
CA VAL A 170 -2.18 -3.11 -7.50
C VAL A 170 -2.11 -3.04 -5.98
N ALA A 171 -2.33 -1.85 -5.43
CA ALA A 171 -2.46 -1.61 -4.00
C ALA A 171 -3.95 -1.55 -3.63
N ALA A 172 -4.52 -2.67 -3.19
CA ALA A 172 -5.97 -2.83 -3.04
C ALA A 172 -6.57 -1.95 -1.93
N THR A 173 -5.77 -1.58 -0.93
CA THR A 173 -6.17 -0.70 0.17
C THR A 173 -6.15 0.78 -0.22
N ASP A 174 -5.67 1.15 -1.41
CA ASP A 174 -5.65 2.54 -1.85
C ASP A 174 -7.03 3.01 -2.32
N LEU A 175 -7.38 4.23 -1.92
CA LEU A 175 -8.52 4.98 -2.42
C LEU A 175 -8.22 5.54 -3.81
N LEU A 176 -7.06 6.18 -3.97
CA LEU A 176 -6.53 6.65 -5.25
C LEU A 176 -5.43 5.70 -5.71
N THR A 177 -5.63 5.08 -6.86
CA THR A 177 -4.75 4.04 -7.40
C THR A 177 -3.56 4.61 -8.17
N GLU A 178 -3.02 5.74 -7.71
CA GLU A 178 -1.83 6.36 -8.32
C GLU A 178 -0.58 5.49 -8.17
N ARG A 179 -0.56 4.57 -7.18
CA ARG A 179 0.52 3.59 -6.99
C ARG A 179 0.43 2.38 -7.94
N ASN A 180 -0.64 2.27 -8.73
CA ASN A 180 -0.85 1.14 -9.62
C ASN A 180 -0.10 1.29 -10.96
N ILE A 181 1.23 1.33 -10.92
CA ILE A 181 2.10 1.49 -12.10
C ILE A 181 2.15 0.22 -12.94
N TYR A 182 2.23 0.38 -14.27
CA TYR A 182 2.35 -0.71 -15.22
C TYR A 182 3.78 -1.24 -15.29
N ASN A 183 3.94 -2.50 -15.68
CA ASN A 183 5.18 -3.18 -16.03
C ASN A 183 6.30 -3.03 -14.98
N PRO A 184 6.08 -3.42 -13.71
CA PRO A 184 7.14 -3.37 -12.72
C PRO A 184 8.31 -4.26 -13.16
N VAL A 185 9.54 -3.75 -13.08
CA VAL A 185 10.76 -4.49 -13.47
C VAL A 185 11.73 -4.66 -12.31
N LYS A 186 11.64 -3.82 -11.28
CA LYS A 186 12.58 -3.82 -10.16
C LYS A 186 11.91 -3.48 -8.84
N ILE A 187 12.28 -4.21 -7.79
CA ILE A 187 11.91 -3.92 -6.40
C ILE A 187 13.21 -3.70 -5.63
N THR A 188 13.34 -2.54 -4.98
CA THR A 188 14.54 -2.20 -4.20
C THR A 188 14.17 -2.01 -2.73
N VAL A 189 14.74 -2.82 -1.85
CA VAL A 189 14.60 -2.67 -0.39
C VAL A 189 15.53 -1.58 0.11
N LYS A 190 15.01 -0.63 0.90
CA LYS A 190 15.74 0.53 1.41
C LYS A 190 15.38 0.81 2.87
N SER A 191 16.35 1.23 3.68
CA SER A 191 16.10 1.91 4.95
C SER A 191 15.97 3.41 4.74
N TYR A 192 15.20 4.06 5.61
CA TYR A 192 15.06 5.51 5.61
C TYR A 192 16.44 6.19 5.68
N PRO A 193 16.71 7.19 4.83
CA PRO A 193 18.07 7.71 4.65
C PRO A 193 18.55 8.64 5.77
N LYS A 194 17.64 9.13 6.63
CA LYS A 194 18.00 10.05 7.73
C LYS A 194 18.44 9.28 8.97
N SER A 195 19.60 9.66 9.50
CA SER A 195 20.14 9.12 10.75
C SER A 195 19.68 9.90 11.98
N PHE A 196 19.59 9.21 13.10
CA PHE A 196 19.32 9.78 14.42
C PHE A 196 20.16 9.06 15.48
N THR A 197 20.56 9.79 16.52
CA THR A 197 21.18 9.19 17.69
C THR A 197 20.19 8.26 18.39
N VAL A 198 20.56 7.00 18.57
CA VAL A 198 19.74 6.00 19.26
C VAL A 198 20.27 5.80 20.68
N THR A 199 19.45 6.13 21.68
CA THR A 199 19.78 6.01 23.10
C THR A 199 18.87 4.97 23.74
N ARG A 200 19.34 3.71 23.77
CA ARG A 200 18.57 2.61 24.37
C ARG A 200 18.36 2.85 25.87
N ASP A 201 17.22 2.38 26.37
CA ASP A 201 16.87 2.40 27.79
C ASP A 201 16.86 3.80 28.43
N MET A 202 16.54 4.83 27.65
CA MET A 202 16.32 6.18 28.16
C MET A 202 15.20 6.19 29.21
N GLU A 203 15.50 6.65 30.43
CA GLU A 203 14.55 6.64 31.55
C GLU A 203 13.36 7.61 31.35
N ASP A 204 13.61 8.73 30.66
CA ASP A 204 12.62 9.78 30.42
C ASP A 204 12.39 10.02 28.92
N LEU A 205 11.31 9.45 28.40
CA LEU A 205 10.82 9.68 27.03
C LEU A 205 9.83 10.85 26.93
N TYR A 206 9.63 11.62 28.01
CA TYR A 206 8.71 12.74 28.00
C TYR A 206 9.12 13.80 26.96
N SER A 207 8.19 14.05 26.04
CA SER A 207 8.19 15.11 25.05
C SER A 207 6.77 15.64 24.98
N ASN A 208 6.60 16.95 25.17
CA ASN A 208 5.30 17.64 25.17
C ASN A 208 5.02 18.40 23.86
N GLU A 209 5.92 18.27 22.88
CA GLU A 209 5.77 18.86 21.57
C GLU A 209 6.15 17.87 20.47
N ILE A 210 5.49 17.97 19.33
CA ILE A 210 5.85 17.27 18.09
C ILE A 210 6.18 18.31 17.03
N LYS A 211 7.38 18.26 16.48
CA LYS A 211 7.79 19.13 15.36
C LYS A 211 7.41 18.46 14.05
N ILE A 212 6.76 19.20 13.16
CA ILE A 212 6.32 18.71 11.85
C ILE A 212 7.26 19.30 10.81
N TYR A 213 7.87 18.41 10.02
CA TYR A 213 8.84 18.75 8.99
C TYR A 213 8.37 18.30 7.62
N LYS A 214 8.73 19.10 6.62
CA LYS A 214 8.75 18.70 5.21
C LYS A 214 10.20 18.80 4.74
N LYS A 215 10.81 17.65 4.40
CA LYS A 215 12.26 17.51 4.27
C LYS A 215 12.96 17.99 5.55
N GLU A 216 13.79 19.02 5.45
CA GLU A 216 14.49 19.64 6.59
C GLU A 216 13.80 20.91 7.08
N GLN A 217 12.76 21.38 6.39
CA GLN A 217 12.02 22.58 6.78
C GLN A 217 10.99 22.25 7.86
N GLN A 218 11.11 22.88 9.03
CA GLN A 218 10.07 22.83 10.06
C GLN A 218 8.87 23.65 9.58
N LEU A 219 7.71 23.00 9.48
CA LEU A 219 6.44 23.64 9.11
C LEU A 219 5.67 24.12 10.33
N SER A 220 5.74 23.37 11.43
CA SER A 220 4.96 23.65 12.63
C SER A 220 5.49 22.92 13.86
N THR A 221 4.99 23.33 15.01
CA THR A 221 5.16 22.63 16.28
C THR A 221 3.78 22.41 16.87
N PHE A 222 3.47 21.16 17.17
CA PHE A 222 2.24 20.75 17.82
C PHE A 222 2.49 20.62 19.31
N THR A 223 1.87 21.49 20.11
CA THR A 223 1.99 21.52 21.57
C THR A 223 0.62 21.23 22.19
N GLY A 224 0.45 20.04 22.76
CA GLY A 224 -0.79 19.62 23.41
C GLY A 224 -1.88 19.12 22.46
N PHE A 225 -2.82 18.35 23.02
CA PHE A 225 -3.93 17.76 22.27
C PHE A 225 -5.03 18.80 21.99
N PRO A 226 -5.53 18.93 20.75
CA PRO A 226 -6.54 19.93 20.43
C PRO A 226 -7.86 19.57 21.12
N SER A 227 -8.31 20.44 22.02
CA SER A 227 -9.52 20.25 22.83
C SER A 227 -10.83 20.20 22.04
N LYS A 228 -10.80 20.55 20.74
CA LYS A 228 -11.98 20.62 19.88
C LYS A 228 -12.29 19.33 19.13
N ASN A 229 -11.40 18.33 19.19
CA ASN A 229 -11.62 17.07 18.48
C ASN A 229 -12.27 16.04 19.40
N ILE A 230 -13.31 15.36 18.88
CA ILE A 230 -13.87 14.18 19.54
C ILE A 230 -12.85 13.06 19.37
N PRO A 231 -12.33 12.47 20.46
CA PRO A 231 -11.32 11.42 20.35
C PRO A 231 -11.92 10.18 19.69
N LEU A 232 -11.15 9.57 18.79
CA LEU A 232 -11.39 8.22 18.31
C LEU A 232 -11.00 7.24 19.42
N ILE A 233 -11.87 6.25 19.61
CA ILE A 233 -11.71 5.21 20.64
C ILE A 233 -11.60 3.86 19.95
N TYR A 234 -10.43 3.22 20.04
CA TYR A 234 -10.20 1.89 19.50
C TYR A 234 -9.92 0.90 20.64
N HIS A 235 -10.62 -0.22 20.62
CA HIS A 235 -10.34 -1.36 21.49
C HIS A 235 -9.46 -2.35 20.73
N SER A 236 -8.32 -2.73 21.31
CA SER A 236 -7.37 -3.63 20.66
C SER A 236 -6.78 -4.63 21.63
N VAL A 237 -6.61 -5.86 21.15
CA VAL A 237 -5.75 -6.86 21.77
C VAL A 237 -4.33 -6.55 21.33
N PHE A 238 -3.60 -5.82 22.17
CA PHE A 238 -2.31 -5.27 21.80
C PHE A 238 -1.24 -6.37 21.87
N TYR A 239 -0.72 -6.77 20.71
CA TYR A 239 0.22 -7.89 20.58
C TYR A 239 1.51 -7.41 19.92
N GLY A 240 2.67 -7.77 20.47
CA GLY A 240 3.99 -7.41 19.93
C GLY A 240 4.77 -8.65 19.50
N LYS A 241 5.57 -8.54 18.44
CA LYS A 241 6.34 -9.69 17.93
C LYS A 241 7.30 -10.26 18.97
N GLY A 242 7.91 -9.40 19.78
CA GLY A 242 8.90 -9.82 20.78
C GLY A 242 8.30 -10.27 22.13
N ARG A 243 7.28 -9.56 22.62
CA ARG A 243 6.74 -9.77 23.99
C ARG A 243 5.39 -10.49 24.03
N GLY A 244 4.80 -10.81 22.87
CA GLY A 244 3.48 -11.39 22.80
C GLY A 244 2.39 -10.41 23.25
N ILE A 245 1.45 -10.86 24.06
CA ILE A 245 0.34 -10.04 24.54
C ILE A 245 0.80 -8.95 25.52
N HIS A 246 0.48 -7.70 25.21
CA HIS A 246 0.61 -6.57 26.12
C HIS A 246 -0.66 -6.32 26.94
N GLY A 247 -1.81 -6.79 26.44
CA GLY A 247 -3.10 -6.73 27.11
C GLY A 247 -4.24 -6.35 26.16
N ILE A 248 -5.44 -6.27 26.70
CA ILE A 248 -6.59 -5.65 26.03
C ILE A 248 -6.60 -4.19 26.46
N SER A 249 -6.45 -3.27 25.52
CA SER A 249 -6.30 -1.85 25.79
C SER A 249 -7.29 -1.03 24.97
N THR A 250 -7.72 0.07 25.58
CA THR A 250 -8.47 1.11 24.88
C THR A 250 -7.49 2.22 24.53
N PHE A 251 -7.39 2.53 23.24
CA PHE A 251 -6.59 3.62 22.71
C PHE A 251 -7.52 4.78 22.40
N ASN A 252 -7.21 5.95 22.97
CA ASN A 252 -7.96 7.18 22.78
C ASN A 252 -7.04 8.21 22.15
N GLY A 253 -7.43 8.74 21.00
CA GLY A 253 -6.57 9.64 20.25
C GLY A 253 -7.26 10.38 19.13
N MET A 254 -6.48 11.11 18.35
CA MET A 254 -6.91 11.81 17.16
C MET A 254 -6.36 11.11 15.93
N SER A 255 -7.07 11.20 14.82
CA SER A 255 -6.56 10.69 13.54
C SER A 255 -5.27 11.42 13.17
N VAL A 256 -4.20 10.66 12.93
CA VAL A 256 -2.91 11.18 12.44
C VAL A 256 -3.11 11.84 11.08
N LYS A 257 -4.00 11.29 10.26
CA LYS A 257 -4.40 11.87 8.98
C LYS A 257 -4.95 13.28 9.17
N GLU A 258 -5.91 13.48 10.08
CA GLU A 258 -6.50 14.79 10.36
C GLU A 258 -5.48 15.78 10.94
N LEU A 259 -4.59 15.30 11.83
CA LEU A 259 -3.51 16.11 12.39
C LEU A 259 -2.57 16.65 11.30
N LEU A 260 -2.18 15.79 10.36
CA LEU A 260 -1.15 16.09 9.38
C LEU A 260 -1.69 16.69 8.08
N TRP A 261 -3.01 16.60 7.83
CA TRP A 261 -3.67 17.13 6.63
C TRP A 261 -3.37 18.60 6.33
N PRO A 262 -3.31 19.53 7.31
CA PRO A 262 -3.00 20.93 7.04
C PRO A 262 -1.58 21.16 6.48
N TYR A 263 -0.66 20.22 6.69
CA TYR A 263 0.76 20.37 6.37
C TYR A 263 1.17 19.63 5.10
N PHE A 264 0.51 18.50 4.79
CA PHE A 264 0.91 17.61 3.70
C PHE A 264 -0.14 17.53 2.61
N SER A 265 0.14 18.13 1.46
CA SER A 265 -0.82 18.24 0.34
C SER A 265 -1.13 16.90 -0.33
N ARG A 266 -2.38 16.73 -0.76
CA ARG A 266 -2.79 15.59 -1.60
C ARG A 266 -2.39 15.85 -3.05
N ASN A 267 -1.38 15.12 -3.54
CA ASN A 267 -0.95 15.17 -4.95
C ASN A 267 -0.36 13.82 -5.38
N LYS A 268 -0.19 13.63 -6.69
CA LYS A 268 0.31 12.36 -7.28
C LYS A 268 1.70 11.97 -6.76
N SER A 269 2.61 12.93 -6.61
CA SER A 269 3.96 12.68 -6.11
C SER A 269 3.93 12.10 -4.69
N ASN A 270 3.18 12.75 -3.81
CA ASN A 270 3.03 12.30 -2.43
C ASN A 270 2.41 10.90 -2.35
N ILE A 271 1.31 10.66 -3.07
CA ILE A 271 0.64 9.35 -3.07
C ILE A 271 1.58 8.25 -3.58
N ARG A 272 2.42 8.55 -4.58
CA ARG A 272 3.33 7.56 -5.16
C ARG A 272 4.57 7.31 -4.30
N GLN A 273 5.20 8.36 -3.80
CA GLN A 273 6.62 8.31 -3.39
C GLN A 273 6.90 8.90 -2.00
N ALA A 274 5.99 9.66 -1.39
CA ALA A 274 6.29 10.25 -0.10
C ALA A 274 6.27 9.21 1.02
N LEU A 275 7.28 9.28 1.88
CA LEU A 275 7.36 8.57 3.14
C LEU A 275 7.11 9.55 4.28
N ILE A 276 6.51 9.03 5.34
CA ILE A 276 6.31 9.71 6.61
C ILE A 276 7.16 8.98 7.65
N LEU A 277 8.08 9.70 8.29
CA LEU A 277 8.88 9.17 9.39
C LEU A 277 8.38 9.75 10.70
N VAL A 278 8.02 8.90 11.65
CA VAL A 278 7.73 9.30 13.03
C VAL A 278 8.91 8.93 13.91
N VAL A 279 9.42 9.89 14.70
CA VAL A 279 10.64 9.75 15.50
C VAL A 279 10.37 10.07 16.97
N ALA A 280 10.89 9.23 17.84
CA ALA A 280 10.88 9.38 19.29
C ALA A 280 12.14 10.07 19.83
N LYS A 281 12.07 10.53 21.08
CA LYS A 281 13.16 11.18 21.81
C LYS A 281 14.44 10.33 21.92
N ASP A 282 14.30 9.01 22.00
CA ASP A 282 15.40 8.04 22.08
C ASP A 282 15.95 7.61 20.71
N GLY A 283 15.45 8.18 19.62
CA GLY A 283 15.82 7.82 18.25
C GLY A 283 15.06 6.61 17.68
N TYR A 284 14.15 6.00 18.44
CA TYR A 284 13.22 4.99 17.93
C TYR A 284 12.31 5.62 16.86
N ARG A 285 12.02 4.88 15.79
CA ARG A 285 11.32 5.45 14.64
C ARG A 285 10.63 4.39 13.80
N SER A 286 9.58 4.82 13.11
CA SER A 286 8.83 4.00 12.15
C SER A 286 8.57 4.78 10.87
N VAL A 287 8.70 4.10 9.74
CA VAL A 287 8.38 4.62 8.41
C VAL A 287 7.00 4.15 8.00
N PHE A 288 6.23 5.09 7.46
CA PHE A 288 4.94 4.88 6.84
C PHE A 288 4.98 5.47 5.42
N THR A 289 4.13 5.01 4.52
CA THR A 289 3.94 5.77 3.27
C THR A 289 2.90 6.86 3.46
N TYR A 290 2.94 7.91 2.64
CA TYR A 290 1.86 8.89 2.61
C TYR A 290 0.53 8.20 2.31
N SER A 291 0.51 7.24 1.40
CA SER A 291 -0.71 6.51 1.04
C SER A 291 -1.25 5.66 2.19
N GLU A 292 -0.37 5.04 2.97
CA GLU A 292 -0.75 4.32 4.18
C GLU A 292 -1.43 5.23 5.21
N VAL A 293 -1.06 6.51 5.32
CA VAL A 293 -1.69 7.44 6.28
C VAL A 293 -2.92 8.16 5.69
N PHE A 294 -2.88 8.55 4.43
CA PHE A 294 -3.84 9.48 3.84
C PHE A 294 -4.80 8.86 2.81
N ASN A 295 -4.38 7.77 2.16
CA ASN A 295 -5.01 7.23 0.96
C ASN A 295 -5.67 5.86 1.18
N ARG A 296 -5.89 5.41 2.42
CA ARG A 296 -6.56 4.13 2.69
C ARG A 296 -8.06 4.18 2.35
N ASN A 297 -8.61 3.04 1.94
CA ASN A 297 -10.03 2.85 1.64
C ASN A 297 -10.77 1.91 2.62
N ASP A 298 -10.05 1.36 3.61
CA ASP A 298 -10.56 0.38 4.57
C ASP A 298 -10.95 1.00 5.93
N PHE A 299 -10.85 2.33 6.04
CA PHE A 299 -11.20 3.12 7.23
C PHE A 299 -10.41 2.73 8.49
N GLN A 300 -9.24 2.10 8.34
CA GLN A 300 -8.33 1.84 9.46
C GLN A 300 -7.32 2.98 9.56
N ASP A 301 -7.49 3.85 10.56
CA ASP A 301 -6.64 5.03 10.75
C ASP A 301 -5.52 4.81 11.77
N PHE A 302 -4.45 5.57 11.63
CA PHE A 302 -3.44 5.72 12.66
C PHE A 302 -3.92 6.75 13.70
N LEU A 303 -3.77 6.42 14.98
CA LEU A 303 -4.12 7.34 16.06
C LEU A 303 -2.86 7.95 16.68
N LEU A 304 -2.90 9.26 16.92
CA LEU A 304 -2.01 9.89 17.88
C LEU A 304 -2.72 9.85 19.22
N ASN A 305 -2.22 9.08 20.18
CA ASN A 305 -2.78 9.02 21.52
C ASN A 305 -2.25 10.16 22.38
N ASP A 306 -3.15 10.75 23.16
CA ASP A 306 -2.78 11.62 24.27
C ASP A 306 -2.35 10.77 25.47
N ARG A 307 -1.12 10.99 25.92
CA ARG A 307 -0.53 10.40 27.12
C ARG A 307 0.11 11.50 27.97
N SER A 308 -0.40 12.73 27.92
CA SER A 308 0.16 13.87 28.65
C SER A 308 0.27 13.68 30.17
N ASP A 309 -0.55 12.79 30.74
CA ASP A 309 -0.46 12.36 32.14
C ASP A 309 0.68 11.35 32.40
N ASP A 310 1.20 10.69 31.36
CA ASP A 310 2.34 9.76 31.44
C ASP A 310 3.67 10.52 31.37
N LYS A 311 4.16 10.94 32.53
CA LYS A 311 5.42 11.67 32.67
C LYS A 311 6.69 10.85 32.39
N LYS A 312 6.57 9.56 32.04
CA LYS A 312 7.72 8.68 31.77
C LYS A 312 7.83 8.25 30.31
N ASN A 313 6.70 7.89 29.67
CA ASN A 313 6.71 7.26 28.34
C ASN A 313 6.36 8.22 27.18
N GLY A 314 6.32 9.54 27.41
CA GLY A 314 5.98 10.53 26.39
C GLY A 314 4.54 10.99 26.41
N ALA A 315 4.32 12.30 26.17
CA ALA A 315 2.96 12.86 26.10
C ALA A 315 2.19 12.40 24.84
N PHE A 316 2.90 11.91 23.82
CA PHE A 316 2.31 11.47 22.57
C PHE A 316 2.86 10.12 22.12
N SER A 317 1.99 9.29 21.56
CA SER A 317 2.36 8.02 20.94
C SER A 317 1.50 7.69 19.72
N ILE A 318 2.06 7.01 18.72
CA ILE A 318 1.29 6.49 17.58
C ILE A 318 0.75 5.12 17.96
N PHE A 319 -0.53 4.92 17.71
CA PHE A 319 -1.15 3.60 17.65
C PHE A 319 -1.49 3.25 16.19
N PRO A 320 -0.81 2.23 15.63
CA PRO A 320 -1.06 1.79 14.26
C PRO A 320 -2.21 0.78 14.22
N ALA A 321 -3.46 1.27 14.20
CA ALA A 321 -4.63 0.39 14.19
C ALA A 321 -4.68 -0.64 13.02
N PRO A 322 -4.17 -0.34 11.81
CA PRO A 322 -4.13 -1.32 10.72
C PRO A 322 -3.19 -2.51 10.96
N ASP A 323 -2.26 -2.38 11.91
CA ASP A 323 -1.21 -3.37 12.15
C ASP A 323 -1.68 -4.43 13.15
N PHE A 324 -1.28 -5.69 12.91
CA PHE A 324 -1.42 -6.77 13.87
C PHE A 324 -0.40 -6.63 15.01
N PHE A 325 0.85 -6.27 14.67
CA PHE A 325 1.93 -6.13 15.65
C PHE A 325 2.11 -4.67 16.10
N SER A 326 2.30 -4.50 17.40
CA SER A 326 2.51 -3.23 18.07
C SER A 326 3.90 -2.60 17.87
N ASP A 327 4.84 -3.29 17.22
CA ASP A 327 6.24 -2.85 17.13
C ASP A 327 6.39 -1.48 16.42
N ARG A 328 5.43 -1.10 15.57
CA ARG A 328 5.37 0.22 14.93
C ARG A 328 4.72 1.33 15.80
N ALA A 329 4.31 1.02 17.01
CA ALA A 329 3.81 2.00 17.97
C ALA A 329 4.98 2.80 18.57
N VAL A 330 5.17 4.02 18.09
CA VAL A 330 6.23 4.93 18.56
C VAL A 330 5.72 5.74 19.75
N LYS A 331 6.45 5.72 20.87
CA LYS A 331 6.14 6.50 22.10
C LYS A 331 7.17 7.60 22.30
N GLY A 332 6.81 8.71 22.97
CA GLY A 332 7.74 9.81 23.20
C GLY A 332 8.11 10.55 21.92
N ILE A 333 7.12 10.76 21.04
CA ILE A 333 7.32 11.37 19.73
C ILE A 333 7.84 12.80 19.88
N THR A 334 8.87 13.14 19.11
CA THR A 334 9.47 14.47 19.04
C THR A 334 9.34 15.10 17.67
N ALA A 335 9.28 14.30 16.61
CA ALA A 335 9.22 14.80 15.24
C ALA A 335 8.49 13.87 14.28
N ILE A 336 7.86 14.47 13.28
CA ILE A 336 7.26 13.80 12.11
C ILE A 336 7.81 14.47 10.85
N TYR A 337 8.35 13.67 9.92
CA TYR A 337 8.92 14.16 8.66
C TYR A 337 8.14 13.63 7.46
N LEU A 338 7.94 14.47 6.45
CA LEU A 338 7.58 14.04 5.09
C LEU A 338 8.83 14.15 4.18
N THR A 339 9.09 13.16 3.33
CA THR A 339 10.28 13.16 2.44
C THR A 339 10.21 14.11 1.24
N GLU A 340 9.00 14.40 0.74
CA GLU A 340 8.75 15.23 -0.46
C GLU A 340 8.71 16.72 -0.15
#